data_AF-A0A1H0NPU1-F1
#
_entry.id   AF-A0A1H0NPU1-F1
#
_cell.length_a   1.000
_cell.length_b   1.000
_cell.length_c   1.000
_cell.angle_alpha   90.00
_cell.angle_beta   90.00
_cell.angle_gamma   90.00
#
_symmetry.space_group_name_H-M   'P 1'
#
loop_
_entity.id
_entity.type
_entity.pdbx_description
1 polymer ?
#
loop_
_entity_poly.entity_id
_entity_poly.type
_entity_poly.pdbx_seq_one_letter_code
_entity_poly.pdbx_strand_id
1 'polypeptide(L)' 'MWWLDLDLASKEWLRENLRTIELPETVKRGIFDAGGAGSLTDADWDFIETQSEFVD' A
#
# COMPACT_ATOMS: atom_id res chain seq x y z
N MET A 1 -11.05 2.37 5.25
CA MET A 1 -9.67 2.90 5.12
C MET A 1 -8.74 1.69 5.15
N TRP A 2 -8.45 1.12 3.98
CA TRP A 2 -7.81 -0.21 3.84
C TRP A 2 -6.41 -0.29 4.45
N TRP A 3 -5.69 0.83 4.50
CA TRP A 3 -4.35 0.89 5.06
C TRP A 3 -4.28 0.44 6.52
N LEU A 4 -5.30 0.70 7.34
CA LEU A 4 -5.28 0.31 8.76
C LEU A 4 -5.28 -1.22 8.91
N ASP A 5 -6.05 -1.90 8.07
CA ASP A 5 -6.28 -3.35 8.10
C ASP A 5 -5.27 -4.14 7.24
N LEU A 6 -4.45 -3.47 6.42
CA LEU A 6 -3.42 -4.11 5.62
C LEU A 6 -2.31 -4.71 6.51
N ASP A 7 -1.83 -5.91 6.16
CA ASP A 7 -0.75 -6.57 6.86
C ASP A 7 0.58 -5.81 6.76
N LEU A 8 1.49 -6.07 7.70
CA LEU A 8 2.77 -5.36 7.78
C LEU A 8 3.66 -5.59 6.56
N ALA A 9 3.71 -6.81 6.02
CA ALA A 9 4.59 -7.13 4.89
C ALA A 9 4.13 -6.39 3.61
N SER A 10 2.83 -6.33 3.36
CA SER A 10 2.27 -5.54 2.27
C SER A 10 2.52 -4.03 2.47
N LYS A 11 2.43 -3.53 3.70
CA LYS A 11 2.77 -2.13 4.03
C LYS A 11 4.24 -1.84 3.75
N GLU A 12 5.16 -2.64 4.26
CA GLU A 12 6.61 -2.49 4.06
C GLU A 12 6.95 -2.50 2.57
N TRP A 13 6.42 -3.47 1.82
CA TRP A 13 6.63 -3.54 0.37
C TRP A 13 6.17 -2.26 -0.35
N LEU A 14 4.99 -1.73 -0.02
CA LEU A 14 4.46 -0.50 -0.62
C LEU A 14 5.34 0.72 -0.32
N ARG A 15 5.94 0.78 0.89
CA ARG A 15 6.86 1.86 1.27
C ARG A 15 8.20 1.76 0.55
N GLU A 16 8.71 0.56 0.34
CA GLU A 16 9.98 0.34 -0.38
C GLU A 16 9.82 0.53 -1.90
N ASN A 17 8.62 0.36 -2.43
CA ASN A 17 8.32 0.40 -3.88
C ASN A 17 7.33 1.52 -4.23
N LEU A 18 7.52 2.70 -3.63
CA LEU A 18 6.69 3.87 -3.88
C LEU A 18 6.58 4.17 -5.39
N ARG A 19 5.36 4.51 -5.82
CA ARG A 19 5.03 4.87 -7.21
C ARG A 19 5.31 3.76 -8.24
N THR A 20 5.42 2.51 -7.81
CA THR A 20 5.49 1.38 -8.74
C THR A 20 4.24 1.34 -9.64
N ILE A 21 4.46 0.98 -10.90
CA ILE A 21 3.41 0.85 -11.90
C ILE A 21 2.63 -0.46 -11.70
N GLU A 22 3.30 -1.49 -11.18
CA GLU A 22 2.72 -2.82 -11.01
C GLU A 22 2.86 -3.31 -9.56
N LEU A 23 1.72 -3.71 -9.00
CA LEU A 23 1.66 -4.36 -7.70
C LEU A 23 1.74 -5.89 -7.86
N PRO A 24 2.59 -6.58 -7.05
CA PRO A 24 2.56 -8.03 -6.92
C PRO A 24 1.16 -8.53 -6.55
N GLU A 25 0.80 -9.74 -6.97
CA GLU A 25 -0.49 -10.33 -6.67
C GLU A 25 -0.76 -10.44 -5.16
N THR A 26 0.28 -10.70 -4.36
CA THR A 26 0.20 -10.77 -2.91
C THR A 26 -0.22 -9.45 -2.29
N VAL A 27 0.37 -8.34 -2.74
CA VAL A 27 0.04 -6.98 -2.29
C VAL A 27 -1.36 -6.57 -2.76
N LYS A 28 -1.70 -6.85 -4.02
CA LYS A 28 -3.06 -6.64 -4.55
C LYS A 28 -4.11 -7.39 -3.72
N ARG A 29 -3.81 -8.63 -3.35
CA ARG A 29 -4.70 -9.47 -2.54
C ARG A 29 -4.84 -8.91 -1.13
N GLY A 30 -3.75 -8.52 -0.48
CA GLY A 30 -3.78 -7.88 0.84
C GLY A 30 -4.62 -6.61 0.84
N ILE A 31 -4.46 -5.75 -0.17
CA ILE A 31 -5.27 -4.52 -0.31
C ILE A 31 -6.75 -4.88 -0.49
N PHE A 32 -7.08 -5.86 -1.34
CA PHE A 32 -8.46 -6.29 -1.56
C PHE A 32 -9.11 -6.87 -0.30
N ASP A 33 -8.40 -7.74 0.42
CA ASP A 33 -8.88 -8.36 1.66
C ASP A 33 -9.06 -7.31 2.77
N ALA A 34 -8.28 -6.22 2.76
CA ALA A 34 -8.44 -5.04 3.63
C ALA A 34 -9.54 -4.05 3.15
N GLY A 35 -10.29 -4.39 2.09
CA GLY A 35 -11.38 -3.57 1.55
C GLY A 35 -10.94 -2.40 0.66
N GLY A 36 -9.70 -2.44 0.15
CA GLY A 36 -9.18 -1.50 -0.85
C GLY A 36 -9.39 -1.98 -2.29
N ALA A 37 -9.05 -1.13 -3.25
CA ALA A 37 -9.04 -1.50 -4.66
C ALA A 37 -7.72 -2.19 -5.02
N GLY A 38 -7.73 -3.15 -5.96
CA GLY A 38 -6.52 -3.83 -6.45
C GLY A 38 -5.56 -2.96 -7.27
N SER A 39 -5.76 -1.64 -7.27
CA SER A 39 -4.95 -0.62 -7.92
C SER A 39 -4.91 0.62 -7.02
N LEU A 40 -3.75 1.28 -6.96
CA LEU A 40 -3.56 2.50 -6.18
C LEU A 40 -3.61 3.73 -7.09
N THR A 41 -4.31 4.76 -6.64
CA THR A 41 -4.34 6.08 -7.27
C THR A 41 -3.14 6.92 -6.82
N ASP A 42 -2.91 8.05 -7.48
CA ASP A 42 -1.88 9.00 -7.04
C ASP A 42 -2.11 9.47 -5.59
N ALA A 43 -3.38 9.65 -5.18
CA ALA A 43 -3.73 10.02 -3.82
C ALA A 43 -3.44 8.90 -2.80
N ASP A 44 -3.61 7.64 -3.18
CA ASP A 44 -3.22 6.52 -2.33
C ASP A 44 -1.70 6.49 -2.14
N TRP A 45 -0.94 6.74 -3.21
CA TRP A 45 0.51 6.82 -3.15
C TRP A 45 1.00 8.00 -2.32
N ASP A 46 0.41 9.18 -2.47
CA ASP A 46 0.70 10.36 -1.64
C ASP A 46 0.49 10.03 -0.16
N PHE A 47 -0.62 9.34 0.16
CA PHE A 47 -0.87 8.91 1.52
C PHE A 47 0.19 7.92 2.02
N ILE A 48 0.53 6.88 1.26
CA ILE A 48 1.55 5.88 1.63
C ILE A 48 2.89 6.55 1.89
N GLU A 49 3.29 7.50 1.03
CA GLU A 49 4.53 8.28 1.17
C GLU A 49 4.56 9.03 2.50
N THR A 50 3.48 9.73 2.88
CA THR A 50 3.42 10.38 4.20
C THR A 50 3.55 9.37 5.35
N GLN A 51 3.00 8.15 5.19
CA GLN A 51 3.09 7.11 6.23
C GLN A 51 4.44 6.40 6.25
N SER A 52 5.33 6.62 5.27
CA SER A 52 6.72 6.15 5.28
C SER A 52 7.63 7.10 6.06
N GLU A 53 7.38 8.40 5.97
CA GLU A 53 8.18 9.43 6.65
C GLU A 53 8.11 9.37 8.19
N PHE A 54 7.15 8.61 8.75
CA PHE A 54 6.98 8.44 10.20
C PHE A 54 7.42 7.07 10.73
N VAL A 55 7.99 6.20 9.89
CA VAL A 55 8.49 4.88 10.28
C VAL A 55 10.02 4.89 10.15
N ASP A 56 10.69 5.33 11.22
CA ASP A 56 12.10 5.01 11.53
C ASP A 56 12.18 3.68 12.29
#